data_AF-A0A401U2E2-F1
#
_entry.id   AF-A0A401U2E2-F1
#
_cell.length_a   1.000
_cell.length_b   1.000
_cell.length_c   1.000
_cell.angle_alpha   90.00
_cell.angle_beta   90.00
_cell.angle_gamma   90.00
#
_symmetry.space_group_name_H-M   'P 1'
#
loop_
_entity.id
_entity.type
_entity.pdbx_description
1 polymer ?
#
loop_
_entity_poly.entity_id
_entity_poly.type
_entity_poly.pdbx_seq_one_letter_code
_entity_poly.pdbx_strand_id
1 'polypeptide(L)' 'MSGSALKQELKLLESIFHQRHERFRIVSGSLDEISCQFVTQEQILLIHCNIT' A
#
# COMPACT_ATOMS: atom_id res chain seq x y z
N MET A 1 -7.71 18.85 4.66
CA MET A 1 -8.00 17.41 4.45
C MET A 1 -8.00 16.75 5.82
N SER A 2 -9.15 16.27 6.31
CA SER A 2 -9.22 15.65 7.64
C SER A 2 -8.50 14.31 7.61
N GLY A 3 -7.50 14.09 8.48
CA GLY A 3 -6.71 12.83 8.53
C GLY A 3 -7.53 11.55 8.77
N SER A 4 -8.84 11.68 9.03
CA SER A 4 -9.80 10.58 9.03
C SER A 4 -10.08 10.00 7.64
N ALA A 5 -10.09 10.83 6.59
CA ALA A 5 -10.39 10.39 5.21
C ALA A 5 -9.24 9.54 4.65
N LEU A 6 -7.99 10.01 4.78
CA LEU A 6 -6.79 9.27 4.37
C LEU A 6 -6.69 7.90 5.07
N LYS A 7 -7.02 7.82 6.36
CA LYS A 7 -7.07 6.53 7.07
C LYS A 7 -8.11 5.56 6.49
N GLN A 8 -9.26 6.06 6.03
CA GLN A 8 -10.29 5.24 5.41
C GLN A 8 -9.86 4.75 4.02
N GLU A 9 -9.23 5.63 3.23
CA GLU A 9 -8.70 5.28 1.90
C GLU A 9 -7.57 4.25 1.99
N LEU A 10 -6.67 4.38 2.97
CA LEU A 10 -5.61 3.39 3.23
C LEU A 10 -6.19 2.02 3.59
N LYS A 11 -7.19 1.97 4.48
CA LYS A 11 -7.87 0.72 4.81
C LYS A 11 -8.58 0.10 3.62
N LEU A 12 -9.18 0.92 2.76
CA LEU A 12 -9.80 0.45 1.53
C LEU A 12 -8.75 -0.18 0.60
N LEU A 13 -7.64 0.52 0.38
CA LEU A 13 -6.53 0.03 -0.42
C LEU A 13 -5.98 -1.30 0.13
N GLU A 14 -5.77 -1.42 1.45
CA GLU A 14 -5.32 -2.67 2.09
C GLU A 14 -6.33 -3.82 1.92
N SER A 15 -7.64 -3.52 1.89
CA SER A 15 -8.68 -4.53 1.68
C SER A 15 -8.71 -5.06 0.24
N ILE A 16 -8.37 -4.21 -0.74
CA ILE A 16 -8.32 -4.58 -2.16
C ILE A 16 -7.00 -5.29 -2.49
N PHE A 17 -5.89 -4.74 -2.00
CA PHE A 17 -4.53 -5.18 -2.31
C PHE A 17 -3.85 -5.81 -1.10
N HIS A 18 -4.45 -6.90 -0.63
CA HIS A 18 -3.92 -7.65 0.50
C HIS A 18 -2.52 -8.24 0.21
N GLN A 19 -1.80 -8.62 1.28
CA GLN A 19 -0.41 -9.11 1.22
C GLN A 19 -0.17 -10.39 0.38
N ARG A 20 -1.24 -11.04 -0.10
CA ARG A 20 -1.14 -12.23 -0.96
C ARG A 20 -1.55 -11.97 -2.40
N HIS A 21 -1.87 -10.73 -2.74
CA HIS A 21 -2.27 -10.37 -4.09
C HIS A 21 -1.12 -10.65 -5.07
N GLU A 22 -1.45 -11.16 -6.25
CA GLU A 22 -0.48 -11.81 -7.14
C GLU A 22 0.48 -10.82 -7.83
N ARG A 23 0.09 -9.55 -7.92
CA ARG A 23 0.86 -8.52 -8.66
C ARG A 23 1.24 -7.28 -7.84
N PHE A 24 0.40 -6.91 -6.88
CA PHE A 24 0.56 -5.69 -6.10
C PHE A 24 0.03 -5.91 -4.69
N ARG A 25 0.91 -5.78 -3.70
CA ARG A 25 0.62 -6.08 -2.29
C ARG A 25 0.90 -4.83 -1.47
N ILE A 26 -0.04 -4.43 -0.64
CA ILE A 26 0.23 -3.40 0.36
C ILE A 26 0.79 -4.10 1.59
N VAL A 27 1.98 -3.67 2.00
CA VAL A 27 2.69 -4.22 3.17
C VAL A 27 2.25 -3.47 4.42
N SER A 28 2.23 -2.14 4.33
CA SER A 28 1.76 -1.25 5.39
C SER A 28 1.36 0.11 4.82
N GLY A 29 0.30 0.71 5.35
CA GLY A 29 -0.06 2.10 5.09
C GLY A 29 -0.17 2.91 6.38
N SER A 30 0.46 4.07 6.43
CA SER A 30 0.30 5.09 7.46
C SER A 30 -0.11 6.42 6.82
N LEU A 31 -0.40 7.44 7.64
CA LEU A 31 -0.76 8.76 7.13
C LEU A 31 0.39 9.45 6.39
N ASP A 32 1.63 9.13 6.73
CA ASP A 32 2.82 9.81 6.24
C ASP A 32 3.60 8.96 5.22
N GLU A 33 3.38 7.64 5.22
CA GLU A 33 4.10 6.69 4.35
C GLU A 33 3.23 5.49 3.97
N ILE A 34 3.42 4.97 2.76
CA ILE A 34 2.86 3.70 2.29
C ILE A 34 3.96 2.82 1.71
N SER A 35 3.97 1.56 2.14
CA SER A 35 4.88 0.53 1.65
C SER A 35 4.13 -0.51 0.85
N CYS A 36 4.54 -0.71 -0.39
CA CYS A 36 3.91 -1.65 -1.30
C CYS A 36 4.95 -2.50 -2.05
N GLN A 37 4.54 -3.70 -2.45
CA GLN A 37 5.35 -4.63 -3.21
C GLN A 37 4.71 -4.88 -4.57
N PHE A 38 5.50 -4.74 -5.63
CA PHE A 38 5.14 -5.21 -6.96
C PHE A 38 5.77 -6.58 -7.19
N VAL A 39 4.91 -7.58 -7.42
CA VAL A 39 5.35 -8.94 -7.72
C VAL A 39 5.36 -9.10 -9.23
N THR A 40 6.56 -9.28 -9.77
CA THR A 40 6.78 -9.63 -11.18
C THR A 40 7.19 -11.10 -11.28
N GLN A 41 7.29 -11.63 -12.50
CA GLN A 41 7.73 -13.01 -12.70
C GLN A 41 9.18 -13.26 -12.26
N GLU A 42 10.00 -12.22 -12.25
CA GLU A 42 11.44 -12.30 -12.02
C GLU A 42 11.83 -11.84 -10.61
N GLN A 43 11.11 -10.87 -10.05
CA GLN A 43 11.47 -10.25 -8.78
C GLN A 43 10.29 -9.58 -8.06
N ILE A 44 10.48 -9.36 -6.76
CA ILE A 44 9.58 -8.55 -5.94
C ILE A 44 10.23 -7.19 -5.72
N LEU A 45 9.58 -6.12 -6.18
CA LEU A 45 10.02 -4.75 -6.01
C LEU A 45 9.30 -4.13 -4.82
N LEU A 46 10.04 -3.82 -3.75
CA LEU A 46 9.52 -3.10 -2.59
C LEU A 46 9.67 -1.59 -2.80
N ILE A 47 8.56 -0.86 -2.69
CA ILE A 47 8.50 0.59 -2.87
C ILE A 47 7.97 1.21 -1.58
N HIS A 48 8.71 2.19 -1.08
CA HIS A 48 8.31 3.06 0.03
C HIS A 48 7.98 4.44 -0.53
N CYS A 49 6.74 4.88 -0.36
CA CYS A 49 6.27 6.18 -0.80
C CYS A 49 5.93 7.04 0.43
N ASN A 50 6.45 8.26 0.47
CA ASN A 50 6.01 9.25 1.45
C ASN A 50 4.78 9.99 0.91
N ILE A 51 3.79 10.24 1.77
CA ILE A 51 2.56 10.97 1.47
C ILE A 51 2.74 12.38 2.03
N THR A 52 2.90 13.38 1.14
CA THR A 52 3.09 14.80 1.47
C THR A 52 1.89 15.65 1.07
#